data_AF-A0A4Z1CYJ2-F1
#
_entry.id   AF-A0A4Z1CYJ2-F1
#
_cell.length_a   1.000
_cell.length_b   1.000
_cell.length_c   1.000
_cell.angle_alpha   90.00
_cell.angle_beta   90.00
_cell.angle_gamma   90.00
#
_symmetry.space_group_name_H-M   'P 1'
#
loop_
_entity.id
_entity.type
_entity.pdbx_description
1 polymer ?
#
loop_
_entity_poly.entity_id
_entity_poly.type
_entity_poly.pdbx_seq_one_letter_code
_entity_poly.pdbx_strand_id
1 'polypeptide(L)' 'MELGSREKAILALEGRSFPGPGAKERAIREQLGLAPVRYYQLLNALLDDERALAHDPVTVNRLRRVREARRSER' A
#
# COMPACT_ATOMS: atom_id res chain seq x y z
N MET A 1 14.56 3.89 -13.45
CA MET A 1 14.94 3.74 -12.03
C MET A 1 13.89 2.91 -11.33
N GLU A 2 14.30 1.89 -10.58
CA GLU A 2 13.42 0.93 -9.91
C GLU A 2 12.82 1.50 -8.61
N LEU A 3 11.79 0.85 -8.03
CA LEU A 3 11.30 1.21 -6.69
C LEU A 3 12.37 0.99 -5.63
N GLY A 4 12.39 1.89 -4.65
CA GLY A 4 13.18 1.74 -3.44
C GLY A 4 12.65 0.64 -2.54
N SER A 5 13.52 0.13 -1.66
CA SER A 5 13.22 -0.99 -0.76
C SER A 5 12.00 -0.72 0.14
N ARG A 6 11.81 0.53 0.60
CA ARG A 6 10.65 0.90 1.42
C ARG A 6 9.34 0.77 0.66
N GLU A 7 9.31 1.18 -0.60
CA GLU A 7 8.11 1.19 -1.43
C GLU A 7 7.71 -0.25 -1.80
N LYS A 8 8.70 -1.08 -2.15
CA LYS A 8 8.53 -2.52 -2.32
C LYS A 8 7.96 -3.18 -1.05
N ALA A 9 8.50 -2.83 0.12
CA ALA A 9 8.02 -3.37 1.39
C ALA A 9 6.57 -2.95 1.71
N ILE A 10 6.16 -1.73 1.34
CA ILE A 10 4.76 -1.28 1.46
C ILE A 10 3.84 -2.14 0.58
N LEU A 11 4.20 -2.34 -0.70
CA LEU A 11 3.40 -3.18 -1.61
C LEU A 11 3.32 -4.63 -1.14
N ALA A 12 4.44 -5.19 -0.67
CA ALA A 12 4.51 -6.53 -0.10
C ALA A 12 3.68 -6.68 1.19
N LEU A 13 3.48 -5.61 1.95
CA LEU A 13 2.59 -5.63 3.12
C LEU A 13 1.12 -5.65 2.70
N GLU A 14 0.74 -4.88 1.67
CA GLU A 14 -0.64 -4.87 1.12
C GLU A 14 -1.04 -6.20 0.47
N GLY A 15 -0.07 -6.99 0.00
CA GLY A 15 -0.31 -8.35 -0.49
C GLY A 15 -0.76 -9.34 0.59
N ARG A 16 -0.58 -9.01 1.88
CA ARG A 16 -0.89 -9.91 3.01
C ARG A 16 -2.31 -9.75 3.50
N SER A 17 -2.87 -10.83 4.04
CA SER A 17 -4.15 -10.81 4.75
C SER A 17 -3.92 -10.48 6.23
N PHE A 18 -4.74 -9.57 6.77
CA PHE A 18 -4.74 -9.22 8.18
C PHE A 18 -6.13 -9.45 8.78
N PRO A 19 -6.22 -9.98 10.01
CA PRO A 19 -7.50 -10.24 10.67
C PRO A 19 -8.28 -8.96 11.04
N GLY A 20 -7.62 -7.79 11.00
CA GLY A 20 -8.29 -6.51 11.20
C GLY A 20 -7.33 -5.31 11.13
N PRO A 21 -7.86 -4.07 11.21
CA PRO A 21 -7.08 -2.85 11.08
C PRO A 21 -5.95 -2.73 12.10
N GLY A 22 -6.19 -3.11 13.36
CA GLY A 22 -5.19 -3.04 14.43
C GLY A 22 -4.00 -3.99 14.20
N ALA A 23 -4.23 -5.19 13.66
CA ALA A 23 -3.15 -6.12 13.33
C ALA A 23 -2.28 -5.57 12.19
N LYS A 24 -2.92 -4.97 11.17
CA LYS A 24 -2.21 -4.31 10.07
C LYS A 24 -1.39 -3.13 10.56
N GLU A 25 -1.95 -2.25 11.39
CA GLU A 25 -1.23 -1.10 11.93
C GLU A 25 -0.03 -1.48 12.78
N ARG A 26 -0.12 -2.54 13.60
CA ARG A 26 1.04 -3.06 14.33
C ARG A 26 2.12 -3.53 13.37
N ALA A 27 1.77 -4.32 12.36
CA ALA A 27 2.73 -4.78 11.36
C ALA A 27 3.39 -3.62 10.60
N ILE A 28 2.65 -2.55 10.27
CA ILE A 28 3.19 -1.33 9.66
C ILE A 28 4.26 -0.72 10.58
N ARG A 29 3.96 -0.56 11.86
CA ARG A 29 4.90 0.05 12.83
C ARG A 29 6.13 -0.81 13.05
N GLU A 30 5.94 -2.11 13.29
CA GLU A 30 7.01 -3.04 13.64
C GLU A 30 7.92 -3.37 12.46
N GLN A 31 7.38 -3.54 11.25
CA GLN A 31 8.17 -3.99 10.10
C GLN A 31 8.71 -2.84 9.25
N LEU A 32 7.98 -1.72 9.19
CA LEU A 32 8.37 -0.59 8.34
C LEU A 32 8.88 0.61 9.15
N GLY A 33 8.71 0.60 10.48
CA GLY A 33 9.05 1.75 11.33
C GLY A 33 8.20 2.99 11.01
N LEU A 34 7.04 2.81 10.39
CA LEU A 34 6.19 3.91 9.92
C LEU A 34 4.99 4.12 10.85
N ALA A 35 4.63 5.39 11.06
CA ALA A 35 3.32 5.73 11.57
C ALA A 35 2.24 5.35 10.53
N PRO A 36 1.05 4.86 10.94
CA PRO A 36 -0.02 4.46 10.02
C PRO A 36 -0.41 5.56 9.03
N VAL A 37 -0.48 6.81 9.47
CA VAL A 37 -0.79 7.96 8.60
C VAL A 37 0.23 8.10 7.47
N ARG A 38 1.53 8.05 7.80
CA ARG A 38 2.61 8.16 6.81
C ARG A 38 2.59 6.97 5.84
N TYR A 39 2.28 5.79 6.33
CA TYR A 39 2.11 4.60 5.49
C TYR A 39 1.03 4.79 4.44
N TYR A 40 -0.18 5.22 4.82
CA TYR A 40 -1.27 5.41 3.85
C TYR A 40 -1.00 6.56 2.88
N GLN A 41 -0.28 7.60 3.28
CA GLN A 41 0.19 8.66 2.37
C GLN A 41 1.11 8.10 1.28
N LEU A 42 2.13 7.32 1.68
CA LEU A 42 3.06 6.69 0.75
C LEU A 42 2.36 5.67 -0.14
N LEU A 43 1.47 4.87 0.42
CA LEU A 43 0.68 3.92 -0.35
C LEU A 43 -0.13 4.63 -1.43
N ASN A 44 -0.82 5.72 -1.09
CA ASN A 44 -1.59 6.49 -2.06
C ASN A 44 -0.71 7.03 -3.20
N ALA A 45 0.49 7.54 -2.89
CA ALA A 45 1.44 7.98 -3.92
C ALA A 45 1.89 6.82 -4.83
N LEU A 46 2.16 5.65 -4.26
CA LEU A 46 2.53 4.45 -5.02
C LEU A 46 1.40 3.98 -5.94
N LEU A 47 0.15 4.18 -5.57
CA LEU A 47 -0.96 3.85 -6.46
C LEU A 47 -0.98 4.72 -7.71
N ASP A 48 -0.31 5.87 -7.76
CA ASP A 48 -0.24 6.72 -8.96
C ASP A 48 1.12 6.59 -9.67
N ASP A 49 2.03 5.74 -9.17
CA ASP A 49 3.39 5.56 -9.70
C ASP A 49 3.45 4.40 -10.70
N GLU A 50 3.93 4.66 -11.93
CA GLU A 50 4.12 3.63 -12.95
C GLU A 50 5.13 2.57 -12.54
N ARG A 51 6.12 2.91 -11.71
CA ARG A 51 7.11 1.95 -11.21
C ARG A 51 6.46 0.93 -10.29
N ALA A 52 5.54 1.37 -9.42
CA ALA A 52 4.74 0.49 -8.57
C ALA A 52 3.94 -0.50 -9.41
N LEU A 53 3.31 0.00 -10.48
CA LEU A 53 2.56 -0.84 -11.42
C LEU A 53 3.47 -1.85 -12.15
N ALA A 54 4.67 -1.46 -12.56
CA ALA A 54 5.63 -2.36 -13.19
C ALA A 54 6.15 -3.46 -12.24
N HIS A 55 6.22 -3.18 -10.93
CA HIS A 55 6.74 -4.12 -9.94
C HIS A 55 5.70 -5.11 -9.43
N ASP A 56 4.50 -4.63 -9.07
CA ASP A 56 3.40 -5.48 -8.61
C ASP A 56 2.07 -5.02 -9.24
N PRO A 57 1.83 -5.34 -10.52
CA PRO A 57 0.66 -4.87 -11.24
C PRO A 57 -0.65 -5.40 -10.62
N VAL A 58 -0.63 -6.58 -10.02
CA VAL A 58 -1.83 -7.20 -9.45
C VAL A 58 -2.26 -6.47 -8.18
N THR A 59 -1.35 -6.28 -7.23
CA THR A 59 -1.64 -5.58 -5.98
C THR A 59 -2.01 -4.12 -6.24
N VAL A 60 -1.27 -3.43 -7.11
CA VAL A 60 -1.52 -2.02 -7.41
C VAL A 60 -2.87 -1.83 -8.08
N ASN A 61 -3.23 -2.61 -9.09
CA ASN A 61 -4.54 -2.48 -9.74
C ASN A 61 -5.70 -2.84 -8.80
N ARG A 62 -5.54 -3.84 -7.93
CA ARG A 62 -6.54 -4.16 -6.90
C ARG A 62 -6.78 -2.97 -5.97
N LEU A 63 -5.71 -2.35 -5.49
CA LEU A 63 -5.80 -1.19 -4.59
C LEU A 63 -6.35 0.06 -5.27
N ARG A 64 -5.99 0.31 -6.54
CA ARG A 64 -6.59 1.37 -7.36
C ARG A 64 -8.11 1.23 -7.45
N ARG A 65 -8.60 0.03 -7.76
CA ARG A 65 -10.04 -0.28 -7.81
C ARG A 65 -10.74 -0.05 -6.47
N VAL A 66 -10.14 -0.49 -5.36
CA VAL A 66 -10.69 -0.23 -4.01
C VAL A 66 -10.76 1.27 -3.71
N ARG A 67 -9.75 2.05 -4.11
CA ARG A 67 -9.71 3.51 -3.94
C ARG A 67 -10.77 4.21 -4.79
N GLU A 68 -11.01 3.74 -6.01
CA GLU A 68 -12.05 4.25 -6.90
C GLU A 68 -13.46 3.96 -6.37
N ALA A 69 -13.73 2.74 -5.93
CA ALA A 69 -15.01 2.37 -5.31
C ALA A 69 -15.34 3.28 -4.12
N ARG A 70 -14.39 3.49 -3.20
CA ARG A 70 -14.53 4.41 -2.06
C ARG A 70 -14.75 5.87 -2.44
N ARG A 71 -14.29 6.29 -3.62
CA ARG A 71 -14.52 7.66 -4.13
C ARG A 71 -15.90 7.80 -4.75
N SER A 72 -16.41 6.73 -5.37
CA SER A 72 -17.76 6.71 -5.96
C SER A 72 -18.88 6.66 -4.92
N GLU A 73 -18.59 6.20 -3.70
CA GLU A 73 -19.54 6.14 -2.58
C GLU A 73 -19.70 7.48 -1.83
N ARG A 74 -18.95 8.52 -2.21
CA ARG A 74 -19.00 9.87 -1.62
C ARG A 74 -19.76 10.82 -2.51
#